data_AF-A0AAP3E384-F1
#
_entry.id   AF-A0AAP3E384-F1
#
_cell.length_a   1.000
_cell.length_b   1.000
_cell.length_c   1.000
_cell.angle_alpha   90.00
_cell.angle_beta   90.00
_cell.angle_gamma   90.00
#
_symmetry.space_group_name_H-M   'P 1'
#
loop_
_entity.id
_entity.type
_entity.pdbx_description
1 polymer ?
#
loop_
_entity_poly.entity_id
_entity_poly.type
_entity_poly.pdbx_seq_one_letter_code
_entity_poly.pdbx_strand_id
1 'polypeptide(L)'
;MTRNVFTDGTTPNAAQFNSMSNAHALEGVIEGLELSEGSGSFDVDVSSGRAILNGTVVNADADPITLDGSDSEDRRDLITVDGQGEFDVVRGDPATDPGQPITPDTPEGEVVVGSVYVRGGSDEILTGDLENDTKTIIGELPPELVSPQGDSSGLDSDTVDTFDAAELHAPIFGSGTDGEIVRTTDGDESGRLFTTRYEIPEGVTRTVNDGVTVIHATEEIVVDGTLEAIGSGGDGGDGGPGGDADGDNGSTGSPGSAADFAGADGTGGDGGSGGSSASSGDGGPSPGDDGETGGLGSGGGGGGGGGRAITGSSNAGDGGPGGDGVESGGLNLSEYELELVHQALTQTYDSIYDLAVLGGTGGSGGAGGGAGQGTDGDGASGGDGGPGGDGGGVIVLFAPRIRGSGTITAPGENGLDGDDGLNGSGDGGSGGGGGGGGGGNGGAIIAWTRRVDDVTIEAPGGPGGAGGAGGDNTQSTGDNSGGDGGDGGPGDDGFILTPAAV
;
A
#
# COMPACT_ATOMS: atom_id res chain seq x y z
N MET A 1 8.10 -22.66 -27.66
CA MET A 1 8.74 -23.67 -26.80
C MET A 1 8.08 -23.58 -25.44
N THR A 2 7.08 -24.42 -25.22
CA THR A 2 6.41 -24.63 -23.93
C THR A 2 7.40 -25.33 -23.00
N ARG A 3 7.71 -24.67 -21.88
CA ARG A 3 8.70 -25.14 -20.90
C ARG A 3 8.01 -26.15 -19.98
N ASN A 4 8.51 -27.39 -19.89
CA ASN A 4 7.91 -28.40 -19.03
C ASN A 4 8.42 -28.20 -17.59
N VAL A 5 7.56 -27.60 -16.77
CA VAL A 5 7.88 -27.22 -15.39
C VAL A 5 8.19 -28.42 -14.47
N PHE A 6 7.85 -29.65 -14.88
CA PHE A 6 8.07 -30.86 -14.07
C PHE A 6 9.37 -31.60 -14.41
N THR A 7 9.96 -31.37 -15.58
CA THR A 7 11.18 -32.06 -16.01
C THR A 7 12.43 -31.19 -15.98
N ASP A 8 12.26 -29.87 -15.97
CA ASP A 8 13.37 -28.93 -16.22
C ASP A 8 14.15 -28.53 -14.96
N GLY A 9 13.95 -29.24 -13.83
CA GLY A 9 14.67 -29.00 -12.58
C GLY A 9 14.35 -27.67 -11.90
N THR A 10 13.38 -26.92 -12.42
CA THR A 10 12.86 -25.70 -11.81
C THR A 10 11.84 -26.06 -10.75
N THR A 11 12.01 -25.57 -9.52
CA THR A 11 10.99 -25.72 -8.48
C THR A 11 9.76 -24.91 -8.89
N PRO A 12 8.58 -25.54 -9.06
CA PRO A 12 7.39 -24.80 -9.43
C PRO A 12 7.07 -23.77 -8.34
N ASN A 13 6.90 -22.51 -8.74
CA ASN A 13 6.61 -21.41 -7.82
C ASN A 13 5.09 -21.17 -7.71
N ALA A 14 4.68 -20.39 -6.69
CA ALA A 14 3.27 -20.11 -6.44
C ALA A 14 2.55 -19.50 -7.65
N ALA A 15 3.22 -18.62 -8.42
CA ALA A 15 2.65 -18.03 -9.62
C ALA A 15 2.34 -19.07 -10.72
N GLN A 16 3.21 -20.06 -10.89
CA GLN A 16 2.97 -21.17 -11.83
C GLN A 16 1.81 -22.06 -11.36
N PHE A 17 1.73 -22.37 -10.07
CA PHE A 17 0.59 -23.12 -9.52
C PHE A 17 -0.72 -22.34 -9.63
N ASN A 18 -0.70 -21.03 -9.36
CA ASN A 18 -1.86 -20.15 -9.52
C ASN A 18 -2.26 -20.01 -10.98
N SER A 19 -1.30 -19.91 -11.91
CA SER A 19 -1.57 -19.89 -13.34
C SER A 19 -2.15 -21.21 -13.83
N MET A 20 -1.67 -22.36 -13.34
CA MET A 20 -2.28 -23.66 -13.62
C MET A 20 -3.70 -23.73 -13.03
N SER A 21 -3.89 -23.27 -11.79
CA SER A 21 -5.20 -23.21 -11.14
C SER A 21 -6.19 -22.31 -11.89
N ASN A 22 -5.76 -21.13 -12.34
CA ASN A 22 -6.59 -20.20 -13.09
C ASN A 22 -6.91 -20.72 -14.50
N ALA A 23 -5.94 -21.37 -15.16
CA ALA A 23 -6.21 -22.05 -16.42
C ALA A 23 -7.25 -23.16 -16.24
N HIS A 24 -7.16 -23.94 -15.14
CA HIS A 24 -8.15 -24.96 -14.79
C HIS A 24 -9.51 -24.39 -14.35
N ALA A 25 -9.58 -23.14 -13.90
CA ALA A 25 -10.85 -22.49 -13.56
C ALA A 25 -11.65 -22.07 -14.80
N LEU A 26 -10.98 -21.90 -15.95
CA LEU A 26 -11.61 -21.46 -17.20
C LEU A 26 -11.86 -22.60 -18.18
N GLU A 27 -11.14 -23.71 -18.06
CA GLU A 27 -11.18 -24.85 -18.98
C GLU A 27 -11.13 -26.21 -18.25
N GLY A 28 -12.11 -27.08 -18.48
CA GLY A 28 -12.15 -28.43 -17.89
C GLY A 28 -13.50 -29.14 -17.96
N VAL A 29 -13.52 -30.44 -17.66
CA VAL A 29 -14.76 -31.23 -17.50
C VAL A 29 -15.42 -30.88 -16.17
N ILE A 30 -16.72 -30.60 -16.17
CA ILE A 30 -17.51 -30.28 -14.98
C ILE A 30 -18.16 -31.54 -14.42
N GLU A 31 -18.83 -32.31 -15.29
CA GLU A 31 -19.62 -33.49 -14.93
C GLU A 31 -19.85 -34.38 -16.16
N GLY A 32 -19.83 -35.70 -15.99
CA GLY A 32 -20.01 -36.65 -17.09
C GLY A 32 -18.79 -36.72 -17.99
N LEU A 33 -19.01 -36.90 -19.31
CA LEU A 33 -17.95 -37.04 -20.31
C LEU A 33 -16.97 -38.20 -20.02
N GLU A 34 -17.42 -39.22 -19.31
CA GLU A 34 -16.63 -40.41 -19.01
C GLU A 34 -16.41 -41.26 -20.29
N LEU A 35 -15.16 -41.68 -20.50
CA LEU A 35 -14.72 -42.62 -21.51
C LEU A 35 -14.96 -44.06 -21.05
N SER A 36 -15.43 -44.90 -21.96
CA SER A 36 -15.59 -46.35 -21.77
C SER A 36 -15.26 -47.13 -23.05
N GLU A 37 -15.02 -48.44 -22.93
CA GLU A 37 -14.81 -49.31 -24.10
C GLU A 37 -16.05 -49.27 -25.01
N GLY A 38 -15.84 -48.93 -26.28
CA GLY A 38 -16.88 -48.97 -27.31
C GLY A 38 -17.12 -50.38 -27.85
N SER A 39 -18.07 -50.50 -28.78
CA SER A 39 -18.48 -51.80 -29.33
C SER A 39 -17.52 -52.40 -30.37
N GLY A 40 -16.70 -51.57 -31.02
CA GLY A 40 -15.66 -51.97 -31.96
C GLY A 40 -14.27 -51.96 -31.33
N SER A 41 -13.31 -52.64 -32.00
CA SER A 41 -11.94 -52.79 -31.50
C SER A 41 -11.24 -51.49 -31.10
N PHE A 42 -11.47 -50.40 -31.83
CA PHE A 42 -10.87 -49.09 -31.56
C PHE A 42 -11.95 -48.03 -31.30
N ASP A 43 -13.14 -48.46 -30.89
CA ASP A 43 -14.21 -47.54 -30.51
C ASP A 43 -14.10 -47.21 -29.03
N VAL A 44 -14.33 -45.94 -28.70
CA VAL A 44 -14.41 -45.41 -27.34
C VAL A 44 -15.77 -44.73 -27.21
N ASP A 45 -16.58 -45.16 -26.26
CA ASP A 45 -17.87 -44.53 -25.98
C ASP A 45 -17.66 -43.38 -24.97
N VAL A 46 -18.12 -42.17 -25.30
CA VAL A 46 -18.13 -41.02 -24.40
C VAL A 46 -19.54 -40.77 -23.89
N SER A 47 -19.72 -40.69 -22.57
CA SER A 47 -21.02 -40.35 -21.97
C SER A 47 -21.39 -38.87 -22.15
N SER A 48 -22.68 -38.54 -22.10
CA SER A 48 -23.13 -37.15 -22.13
C SER A 48 -22.64 -36.40 -20.89
N GLY A 49 -22.37 -35.10 -21.01
CA GLY A 49 -21.88 -34.32 -19.88
C GLY A 49 -21.69 -32.84 -20.19
N ARG A 50 -20.92 -32.18 -19.34
CA ARG A 50 -20.66 -30.74 -19.39
C ARG A 50 -19.19 -30.43 -19.20
N ALA A 51 -18.70 -29.46 -19.95
CA ALA A 51 -17.38 -28.87 -19.81
C ALA A 51 -17.48 -27.34 -19.66
N ILE A 52 -16.44 -26.71 -19.13
CA ILE A 52 -16.23 -25.27 -19.20
C ILE A 52 -15.12 -25.01 -20.22
N LEU A 53 -15.35 -24.08 -21.14
CA LEU A 53 -14.37 -23.64 -22.13
C LEU A 53 -14.39 -22.12 -22.17
N ASN A 54 -13.25 -21.48 -21.88
CA ASN A 54 -13.13 -20.03 -21.79
C ASN A 54 -14.22 -19.40 -20.91
N GLY A 55 -14.55 -20.05 -19.78
CA GLY A 55 -15.58 -19.59 -18.86
C GLY A 55 -17.03 -19.86 -19.29
N THR A 56 -17.26 -20.48 -20.44
CA THR A 56 -18.60 -20.82 -20.95
C THR A 56 -18.89 -22.31 -20.75
N VAL A 57 -20.07 -22.65 -20.23
CA VAL A 57 -20.50 -24.04 -20.10
C VAL A 57 -20.93 -24.58 -21.47
N VAL A 58 -20.29 -25.68 -21.87
CA VAL A 58 -20.60 -26.46 -23.07
C VAL A 58 -21.30 -27.75 -22.63
N ASN A 59 -22.38 -28.13 -23.31
CA ASN A 59 -23.03 -29.43 -23.12
C ASN A 59 -22.71 -30.32 -24.31
N ALA A 60 -22.31 -31.55 -24.08
CA ALA A 60 -22.09 -32.55 -25.12
C ALA A 60 -22.98 -33.77 -24.90
N ASP A 61 -23.60 -34.23 -25.97
CA ASP A 61 -24.38 -35.47 -25.98
C ASP A 61 -23.45 -36.67 -26.07
N ALA A 62 -23.89 -37.85 -25.61
CA ALA A 62 -23.08 -39.06 -25.69
C ALA A 62 -22.77 -39.43 -27.15
N ASP A 63 -21.52 -39.80 -27.45
CA ASP A 63 -21.09 -40.14 -28.81
C ASP A 63 -20.06 -41.27 -28.81
N PRO A 64 -20.21 -42.31 -29.66
CA PRO A 64 -19.15 -43.28 -29.93
C PRO A 64 -18.09 -42.68 -30.87
N ILE A 65 -16.84 -42.76 -30.46
CA ILE A 65 -15.69 -42.25 -31.20
C ILE A 65 -14.84 -43.41 -31.69
N THR A 66 -14.56 -43.48 -32.99
CA THR A 66 -13.65 -44.49 -33.57
C THR A 66 -12.25 -43.90 -33.71
N LEU A 67 -11.28 -44.53 -33.05
CA LEU A 67 -9.86 -44.19 -33.18
C LEU A 67 -9.23 -44.88 -34.40
N ASP A 68 -8.13 -44.33 -34.87
CA ASP A 68 -7.26 -45.03 -35.81
C ASP A 68 -6.67 -46.30 -35.17
N GLY A 69 -6.49 -47.36 -35.96
CA GLY A 69 -5.85 -48.59 -35.47
C GLY A 69 -4.42 -48.38 -34.94
N SER A 70 -3.88 -49.37 -34.23
CA SER A 70 -2.56 -49.26 -33.60
C SER A 70 -1.42 -49.07 -34.62
N ASP A 71 -0.40 -48.33 -34.22
CA ASP A 71 0.89 -48.30 -34.91
C ASP A 71 1.81 -49.45 -34.44
N SER A 72 3.05 -49.53 -34.96
CA SER A 72 4.02 -50.54 -34.50
C SER A 72 4.59 -50.24 -33.12
N GLU A 73 4.54 -48.98 -32.69
CA GLU A 73 4.98 -48.49 -31.38
C GLU A 73 3.80 -47.83 -30.66
N ASP A 74 3.90 -47.68 -29.34
CA ASP A 74 2.86 -47.07 -28.52
C ASP A 74 2.63 -45.61 -28.89
N ARG A 75 1.38 -45.11 -28.79
CA ARG A 75 1.05 -43.68 -28.91
C ARG A 75 -0.01 -43.27 -27.89
N ARG A 76 -0.22 -41.96 -27.71
CA ARG A 76 -1.32 -41.42 -26.92
C ARG A 76 -2.19 -40.53 -27.79
N ASP A 77 -3.48 -40.83 -27.84
CA ASP A 77 -4.47 -39.98 -28.51
C ASP A 77 -5.24 -39.19 -27.43
N LEU A 78 -5.73 -38.00 -27.75
CA LEU A 78 -6.64 -37.25 -26.89
C LEU A 78 -8.05 -37.27 -27.48
N ILE A 79 -9.04 -37.35 -26.59
CA ILE A 79 -10.42 -37.05 -26.92
C ILE A 79 -10.73 -35.66 -26.34
N THR A 80 -11.22 -34.77 -27.19
CA THR A 80 -11.52 -33.38 -26.86
C THR A 80 -12.98 -33.06 -27.16
N VAL A 81 -13.48 -31.96 -26.59
CA VAL A 81 -14.79 -31.38 -26.90
C VAL A 81 -14.65 -29.90 -27.22
N ASP A 82 -15.28 -29.45 -28.30
CA ASP A 82 -15.21 -28.07 -28.76
C ASP A 82 -16.27 -27.16 -28.10
N GLY A 83 -16.29 -25.88 -28.46
CA GLY A 83 -17.29 -24.92 -27.97
C GLY A 83 -18.74 -25.19 -28.40
N GLN A 84 -18.96 -26.15 -29.31
CA GLN A 84 -20.28 -26.56 -29.81
C GLN A 84 -20.77 -27.86 -29.15
N GLY A 85 -19.93 -28.53 -28.36
CA GLY A 85 -20.23 -29.82 -27.74
C GLY A 85 -20.00 -31.01 -28.67
N GLU A 86 -19.22 -30.84 -29.74
CA GLU A 86 -18.81 -31.92 -30.65
C GLU A 86 -17.47 -32.50 -30.18
N PHE A 87 -17.33 -33.83 -30.22
CA PHE A 87 -16.09 -34.49 -29.85
C PHE A 87 -15.13 -34.61 -31.04
N ASP A 88 -13.83 -34.48 -30.78
CA ASP A 88 -12.78 -34.75 -31.77
C ASP A 88 -11.69 -35.67 -31.18
N VAL A 89 -10.88 -36.25 -32.07
CA VAL A 89 -9.73 -37.09 -31.73
C VAL A 89 -8.46 -36.43 -32.21
N VAL A 90 -7.62 -36.04 -31.25
CA VAL A 90 -6.28 -35.55 -31.53
C VAL A 90 -5.34 -36.75 -31.50
N ARG A 91 -5.03 -37.28 -32.68
CA ARG A 91 -4.11 -38.40 -32.82
C ARG A 91 -2.68 -37.99 -32.44
N GLY A 92 -2.04 -38.76 -31.57
CA GLY A 92 -0.63 -38.58 -31.24
C GLY A 92 0.31 -39.27 -32.23
N ASP A 93 1.60 -38.94 -32.12
CA ASP A 93 2.65 -39.61 -32.86
C ASP A 93 3.09 -40.92 -32.16
N PRO A 94 3.47 -41.96 -32.92
CA PRO A 94 4.12 -43.14 -32.36
C PRO A 94 5.38 -42.76 -31.58
N ALA A 95 5.59 -43.39 -30.43
CA ALA A 95 6.73 -43.14 -29.57
C ALA A 95 8.05 -43.39 -30.31
N THR A 96 8.98 -42.45 -30.22
CA THR A 96 10.35 -42.65 -30.72
C THR A 96 11.15 -43.60 -29.83
N ASP A 97 10.82 -43.64 -28.53
CA ASP A 97 11.38 -44.54 -27.53
C ASP A 97 10.28 -45.48 -27.01
N PRO A 98 10.45 -46.82 -27.08
CA PRO A 98 9.40 -47.76 -26.70
C PRO A 98 8.88 -47.56 -25.27
N GLY A 99 7.55 -47.53 -25.13
CA GLY A 99 6.86 -47.30 -23.85
C GLY A 99 6.84 -45.86 -23.36
N GLN A 100 7.26 -44.89 -24.18
CA GLN A 100 7.26 -43.46 -23.84
C GLN A 100 6.53 -42.62 -24.91
N PRO A 101 5.23 -42.85 -25.15
CA PRO A 101 4.47 -41.99 -26.06
C PRO A 101 4.34 -40.58 -25.50
N ILE A 102 4.41 -39.59 -26.39
CA ILE A 102 4.21 -38.19 -26.08
C ILE A 102 2.75 -37.85 -26.35
N THR A 103 2.08 -37.26 -25.36
CA THR A 103 0.71 -36.75 -25.52
C THR A 103 0.70 -35.57 -26.49
N PRO A 104 -0.20 -35.53 -27.49
CA PRO A 104 -0.31 -34.39 -28.40
C PRO A 104 -0.79 -33.14 -27.67
N ASP A 105 -0.54 -31.97 -28.27
CA ASP A 105 -1.05 -30.70 -27.77
C ASP A 105 -2.58 -30.63 -27.96
N THR A 106 -3.29 -30.04 -27.00
CA THR A 106 -4.73 -29.75 -27.12
C THR A 106 -4.95 -28.64 -28.17
N PRO A 107 -5.87 -28.82 -29.13
CA PRO A 107 -6.25 -27.76 -30.07
C PRO A 107 -6.79 -26.51 -29.35
N GLU A 108 -6.58 -25.35 -29.96
CA GLU A 108 -7.11 -24.09 -29.43
C GLU A 108 -8.64 -24.07 -29.51
N GLY A 109 -9.30 -23.77 -28.39
CA GLY A 109 -10.77 -23.74 -28.33
C GLY A 109 -11.43 -25.09 -28.04
N GLU A 110 -10.68 -26.04 -27.49
CA GLU A 110 -11.19 -27.36 -27.10
C GLU A 110 -10.78 -27.72 -25.67
N VAL A 111 -11.58 -28.56 -25.02
CA VAL A 111 -11.32 -29.10 -23.68
C VAL A 111 -10.96 -30.58 -23.79
N VAL A 112 -9.92 -31.01 -23.11
CA VAL A 112 -9.57 -32.44 -23.01
C VAL A 112 -10.60 -33.16 -22.13
N VAL A 113 -11.21 -34.20 -22.68
CA VAL A 113 -12.14 -35.11 -21.99
C VAL A 113 -11.36 -36.27 -21.36
N GLY A 114 -10.38 -36.80 -22.08
CA GLY A 114 -9.48 -37.82 -21.58
C GLY A 114 -8.40 -38.16 -22.59
N SER A 115 -7.51 -39.08 -22.20
CA SER A 115 -6.46 -39.61 -23.07
C SER A 115 -6.60 -41.11 -23.25
N VAL A 116 -6.19 -41.61 -24.42
CA VAL A 116 -6.23 -43.02 -24.77
C VAL A 116 -4.82 -43.52 -25.08
N TYR A 117 -4.37 -44.52 -24.34
CA TYR A 117 -3.09 -45.18 -24.55
C TYR A 117 -3.22 -46.27 -25.63
N VAL A 118 -2.78 -45.98 -26.84
CA VAL A 118 -2.86 -46.96 -27.94
C VAL A 118 -1.58 -47.79 -27.97
N ARG A 119 -1.69 -49.03 -27.49
CA ARG A 119 -0.59 -50.01 -27.48
C ARG A 119 -0.13 -50.38 -28.90
N GLY A 120 1.17 -50.35 -29.14
CA GLY A 120 1.78 -50.74 -30.40
C GLY A 120 1.49 -52.20 -30.76
N GLY A 121 0.95 -52.43 -31.95
CA GLY A 121 0.57 -53.76 -32.46
C GLY A 121 -0.63 -54.39 -31.75
N SER A 122 -1.41 -53.62 -30.98
CA SER A 122 -2.68 -54.08 -30.40
C SER A 122 -3.77 -54.20 -31.47
N ASP A 123 -4.70 -55.14 -31.30
CA ASP A 123 -5.88 -55.26 -32.15
C ASP A 123 -7.14 -54.62 -31.51
N GLU A 124 -7.02 -54.06 -30.30
CA GLU A 124 -8.12 -53.44 -29.57
C GLU A 124 -7.67 -52.41 -28.51
N ILE A 125 -8.60 -51.56 -28.08
CA ILE A 125 -8.52 -50.67 -26.90
C ILE A 125 -9.25 -51.35 -25.74
N LEU A 126 -8.61 -51.35 -24.57
CA LEU A 126 -9.16 -51.89 -23.33
C LEU A 126 -9.45 -50.77 -22.33
N THR A 127 -10.22 -51.07 -21.30
CA THR A 127 -10.61 -50.13 -20.23
C THR A 127 -9.35 -49.58 -19.54
N GLY A 128 -8.31 -50.40 -19.41
CA GLY A 128 -7.03 -49.98 -18.82
C GLY A 128 -6.20 -49.04 -19.71
N ASP A 129 -6.59 -48.88 -20.98
CA ASP A 129 -5.98 -47.95 -21.93
C ASP A 129 -6.68 -46.57 -21.89
N LEU A 130 -7.81 -46.43 -21.18
CA LEU A 130 -8.60 -45.20 -21.09
C LEU A 130 -8.26 -44.44 -19.81
N GLU A 131 -7.83 -43.19 -19.95
CA GLU A 131 -7.55 -42.29 -18.85
C GLU A 131 -8.50 -41.09 -18.93
N ASN A 132 -9.55 -41.11 -18.12
CA ASN A 132 -10.45 -39.96 -17.98
C ASN A 132 -9.69 -38.75 -17.40
N ASP A 133 -9.91 -37.56 -17.94
CA ASP A 133 -9.45 -36.33 -17.27
C ASP A 133 -10.26 -36.16 -15.99
N THR A 134 -9.74 -36.72 -14.90
CA THR A 134 -10.34 -36.65 -13.57
C THR A 134 -10.01 -35.31 -12.93
N LYS A 135 -10.44 -34.22 -13.56
CA LYS A 135 -10.47 -32.93 -12.88
C LYS A 135 -11.70 -32.88 -12.01
N THR A 136 -11.43 -33.21 -10.74
CA THR A 136 -12.21 -32.92 -9.55
C THR A 136 -13.12 -31.69 -9.74
N ILE A 137 -14.40 -31.97 -10.00
CA ILE A 137 -15.58 -31.38 -9.34
C ILE A 137 -15.23 -30.07 -8.61
N ILE A 138 -15.33 -28.93 -9.30
CA ILE A 138 -16.00 -27.76 -8.72
C ILE A 138 -17.50 -27.93 -8.95
N GLY A 139 -18.02 -29.14 -8.76
CA GLY A 139 -19.41 -29.29 -8.38
C GLY A 139 -19.49 -28.67 -7.01
N GLU A 140 -20.21 -27.54 -6.93
CA GLU A 140 -20.74 -26.90 -5.73
C GLU A 140 -20.07 -27.42 -4.46
N LEU A 141 -19.20 -26.63 -3.81
CA LEU A 141 -18.82 -26.89 -2.42
C LEU A 141 -20.10 -27.32 -1.70
N PRO A 142 -20.23 -28.60 -1.28
CA PRO A 142 -21.43 -29.03 -0.60
C PRO A 142 -21.57 -28.08 0.59
N PRO A 143 -22.73 -27.45 0.83
CA PRO A 143 -22.90 -26.58 1.99
C PRO A 143 -22.54 -27.29 3.32
N GLU A 144 -22.42 -28.62 3.31
CA GLU A 144 -22.03 -29.48 4.42
C GLU A 144 -20.51 -29.64 4.64
N LEU A 145 -19.65 -29.14 3.73
CA LEU A 145 -18.19 -29.12 3.94
C LEU A 145 -17.70 -27.81 4.60
N VAL A 146 -18.60 -26.88 4.91
CA VAL A 146 -18.45 -25.94 6.03
C VAL A 146 -18.72 -26.73 7.32
N SER A 147 -17.69 -27.45 7.75
CA SER A 147 -17.51 -28.03 9.09
C SER A 147 -18.57 -28.99 9.65
N PRO A 148 -18.29 -30.31 9.75
CA PRO A 148 -18.83 -31.10 10.85
C PRO A 148 -18.06 -30.73 12.12
N GLN A 149 -18.41 -29.60 12.75
CA GLN A 149 -18.11 -29.45 14.17
C GLN A 149 -18.91 -30.54 14.89
N GLY A 150 -18.17 -31.55 15.34
CA GLY A 150 -18.73 -32.69 16.04
C GLY A 150 -19.59 -32.26 17.22
N ASP A 151 -20.76 -32.88 17.31
CA ASP A 151 -21.79 -32.82 18.36
C ASP A 151 -21.32 -33.14 19.80
N SER A 152 -20.04 -32.96 20.12
CA SER A 152 -19.50 -33.27 21.44
C SER A 152 -18.26 -32.49 21.86
N SER A 153 -17.85 -31.42 21.15
CA SER A 153 -16.63 -30.68 21.52
C SER A 153 -16.80 -29.77 22.74
N GLY A 154 -18.04 -29.46 23.18
CA GLY A 154 -18.26 -28.61 24.34
C GLY A 154 -17.65 -27.20 24.21
N LEU A 155 -17.39 -26.79 22.98
CA LEU A 155 -17.05 -25.42 22.63
C LEU A 155 -18.33 -24.78 22.10
N ASP A 156 -18.79 -23.79 22.85
CA ASP A 156 -20.01 -23.03 22.67
C ASP A 156 -20.06 -22.52 21.21
N SER A 157 -20.99 -23.03 20.42
CA SER A 157 -21.15 -22.76 18.97
C SER A 157 -21.62 -21.33 18.66
N ASP A 158 -21.44 -20.39 19.58
CA ASP A 158 -22.00 -19.03 19.51
C ASP A 158 -20.94 -17.98 19.11
N THR A 159 -19.72 -18.41 18.75
CA THR A 159 -18.64 -17.49 18.33
C THR A 159 -18.05 -17.76 16.96
N VAL A 160 -18.40 -18.86 16.29
CA VAL A 160 -17.77 -19.24 15.00
C VAL A 160 -18.77 -19.36 13.84
N ASP A 161 -20.09 -19.34 14.10
CA ASP A 161 -21.13 -19.57 13.09
C ASP A 161 -21.80 -18.28 12.55
N THR A 162 -21.25 -17.11 12.88
CA THR A 162 -21.74 -15.80 12.37
C THR A 162 -20.83 -15.14 11.33
N PHE A 163 -19.73 -15.78 10.94
CA PHE A 163 -19.04 -15.40 9.71
C PHE A 163 -19.74 -16.06 8.53
N ASP A 164 -20.90 -15.49 8.21
CA ASP A 164 -21.80 -15.87 7.13
C ASP A 164 -21.01 -16.00 5.81
N ALA A 165 -21.17 -17.09 5.07
CA ALA A 165 -20.51 -17.31 3.78
C ALA A 165 -20.86 -16.24 2.71
N ALA A 166 -21.76 -15.31 3.04
CA ALA A 166 -22.00 -14.07 2.31
C ALA A 166 -20.80 -13.09 2.34
N GLU A 167 -19.88 -13.17 3.31
CA GLU A 167 -18.71 -12.28 3.36
C GLU A 167 -17.56 -12.71 2.43
N LEU A 168 -17.50 -14.00 2.02
CA LEU A 168 -16.37 -14.51 1.23
C LEU A 168 -16.41 -14.12 -0.27
N HIS A 169 -17.52 -13.54 -0.72
CA HIS A 169 -17.68 -12.96 -2.05
C HIS A 169 -18.38 -11.61 -1.97
N ALA A 170 -18.01 -10.76 -1.00
CA ALA A 170 -18.35 -9.36 -1.12
C ALA A 170 -17.83 -8.88 -2.50
N PRO A 171 -18.70 -8.40 -3.40
CA PRO A 171 -18.25 -7.86 -4.67
C PRO A 171 -17.14 -6.86 -4.39
N ILE A 172 -16.10 -6.80 -5.23
CA ILE A 172 -14.97 -5.85 -5.08
C ILE A 172 -15.49 -4.41 -4.82
N PHE A 173 -16.66 -4.09 -5.37
CA PHE A 173 -17.34 -2.80 -5.25
C PHE A 173 -18.34 -2.71 -4.08
N GLY A 174 -18.24 -3.60 -3.10
CA GLY A 174 -19.10 -3.67 -1.93
C GLY A 174 -20.47 -4.30 -2.20
N SER A 175 -21.31 -4.31 -1.17
CA SER A 175 -22.66 -4.88 -1.19
C SER A 175 -23.75 -3.88 -1.62
N GLY A 176 -23.47 -2.58 -1.55
CA GLY A 176 -24.46 -1.52 -1.79
C GLY A 176 -25.55 -1.42 -0.71
N THR A 177 -25.34 -2.01 0.48
CA THR A 177 -26.33 -2.06 1.58
C THR A 177 -26.78 -0.69 2.08
N ASP A 178 -25.96 0.35 1.91
CA ASP A 178 -26.27 1.71 2.36
C ASP A 178 -27.11 2.49 1.34
N GLY A 179 -27.44 1.88 0.19
CA GLY A 179 -28.17 2.53 -0.90
C GLY A 179 -27.39 3.69 -1.50
N GLU A 180 -28.07 4.64 -2.14
CA GLU A 180 -27.45 5.86 -2.69
C GLU A 180 -27.18 6.88 -1.57
N ILE A 181 -25.95 7.38 -1.49
CA ILE A 181 -25.54 8.42 -0.53
C ILE A 181 -25.18 9.68 -1.32
N VAL A 182 -25.96 10.75 -1.11
CA VAL A 182 -25.67 12.09 -1.63
C VAL A 182 -25.37 13.03 -0.48
N ARG A 183 -24.14 13.55 -0.42
CA ARG A 183 -23.72 14.51 0.61
C ARG A 183 -24.03 15.93 0.17
N THR A 184 -25.09 16.52 0.72
CA THR A 184 -25.59 17.84 0.28
C THR A 184 -25.11 19.02 1.13
N THR A 185 -24.29 18.75 2.14
CA THR A 185 -23.73 19.76 3.06
C THR A 185 -22.32 19.36 3.48
N ASP A 186 -21.52 20.36 3.82
CA ASP A 186 -20.19 20.14 4.35
C ASP A 186 -20.21 19.29 5.63
N GLY A 187 -19.14 18.54 5.86
CA GLY A 187 -18.91 17.86 7.13
C GLY A 187 -18.04 16.62 7.00
N ASP A 188 -17.96 15.87 8.10
CA ASP A 188 -16.97 14.81 8.23
C ASP A 188 -17.45 13.47 7.66
N GLU A 189 -16.54 12.71 7.07
CA GLU A 189 -16.73 11.35 6.59
C GLU A 189 -15.78 10.42 7.34
N SER A 190 -16.28 9.26 7.75
CA SER A 190 -15.43 8.28 8.41
C SER A 190 -15.92 6.85 8.29
N GLY A 191 -15.00 5.92 8.52
CA GLY A 191 -15.26 4.50 8.56
C GLY A 191 -15.43 3.90 7.17
N ARG A 192 -16.40 2.99 7.07
CA ARG A 192 -16.64 2.17 5.89
C ARG A 192 -18.05 2.41 5.36
N LEU A 193 -18.15 2.70 4.07
CA LEU A 193 -19.41 2.88 3.37
C LEU A 193 -19.56 1.80 2.31
N PHE A 194 -20.73 1.18 2.23
CA PHE A 194 -21.11 0.21 1.22
C PHE A 194 -22.33 0.72 0.47
N THR A 195 -22.12 1.67 -0.43
CA THR A 195 -23.19 2.38 -1.16
C THR A 195 -23.41 1.78 -2.54
N THR A 196 -24.58 2.04 -3.15
CA THR A 196 -24.75 1.83 -4.58
C THR A 196 -24.10 2.95 -5.38
N ARG A 197 -24.22 4.19 -4.91
CA ARG A 197 -23.66 5.40 -5.52
C ARG A 197 -23.31 6.41 -4.45
N TYR A 198 -22.07 6.88 -4.44
CA TYR A 198 -21.60 7.95 -3.58
C TYR A 198 -21.52 9.26 -4.38
N GLU A 199 -22.12 10.35 -3.90
CA GLU A 199 -22.09 11.65 -4.58
C GLU A 199 -21.75 12.80 -3.62
N ILE A 200 -20.78 13.62 -4.04
CA ILE A 200 -20.46 14.93 -3.47
C ILE A 200 -20.72 15.98 -4.56
N PRO A 201 -21.84 16.72 -4.50
CA PRO A 201 -22.16 17.79 -5.44
C PRO A 201 -21.20 18.97 -5.38
N GLU A 202 -21.22 19.80 -6.42
CA GLU A 202 -20.45 21.06 -6.49
C GLU A 202 -20.70 21.95 -5.27
N GLY A 203 -19.61 22.49 -4.70
CA GLY A 203 -19.64 23.39 -3.54
C GLY A 203 -19.84 22.70 -2.19
N VAL A 204 -19.81 21.36 -2.13
CA VAL A 204 -19.80 20.59 -0.89
C VAL A 204 -18.41 20.01 -0.62
N THR A 205 -17.92 20.16 0.60
CA THR A 205 -16.67 19.54 1.08
C THR A 205 -16.95 18.44 2.10
N ARG A 206 -16.36 17.26 1.89
CA ARG A 206 -16.39 16.14 2.83
C ARG A 206 -14.99 15.86 3.34
N THR A 207 -14.83 15.94 4.65
CA THR A 207 -13.51 15.85 5.30
C THR A 207 -13.37 14.51 6.00
N VAL A 208 -12.35 13.73 5.68
CA VAL A 208 -12.01 12.46 6.30
C VAL A 208 -11.05 12.73 7.46
N ASN A 209 -11.50 12.49 8.69
CA ASN A 209 -10.74 12.81 9.92
C ASN A 209 -10.28 11.57 10.72
N ASP A 210 -10.78 10.37 10.41
CA ASP A 210 -10.60 9.18 11.26
C ASP A 210 -9.54 8.18 10.72
N GLY A 211 -8.39 8.65 10.22
CA GLY A 211 -7.28 7.78 9.79
C GLY A 211 -7.44 7.25 8.37
N VAL A 212 -8.46 6.42 8.16
CA VAL A 212 -8.74 5.77 6.89
C VAL A 212 -10.24 5.76 6.64
N THR A 213 -10.66 6.31 5.51
CA THR A 213 -12.04 6.13 5.01
C THR A 213 -12.05 5.23 3.79
N VAL A 214 -12.92 4.22 3.83
CA VAL A 214 -13.09 3.26 2.73
C VAL A 214 -14.50 3.40 2.17
N ILE A 215 -14.61 3.75 0.90
CA ILE A 215 -15.89 3.93 0.19
C ILE A 215 -16.02 2.88 -0.90
N HIS A 216 -16.96 1.96 -0.74
CA HIS A 216 -17.38 1.04 -1.78
C HIS A 216 -18.66 1.53 -2.44
N ALA A 217 -18.67 1.63 -3.78
CA ALA A 217 -19.84 1.94 -4.57
C ALA A 217 -20.05 0.91 -5.68
N THR A 218 -21.19 0.22 -5.70
CA THR A 218 -21.45 -0.83 -6.71
C THR A 218 -21.67 -0.29 -8.11
N GLU A 219 -22.04 0.99 -8.26
CA GLU A 219 -22.26 1.65 -9.56
C GLU A 219 -21.18 2.69 -9.86
N GLU A 220 -21.12 3.78 -9.08
CA GLU A 220 -20.16 4.86 -9.30
C GLU A 220 -19.92 5.74 -8.06
N ILE A 221 -18.78 6.42 -8.06
CA ILE A 221 -18.46 7.54 -7.16
C ILE A 221 -18.43 8.82 -8.00
N VAL A 222 -19.17 9.84 -7.56
CA VAL A 222 -19.31 11.14 -8.23
C VAL A 222 -18.80 12.24 -7.31
N VAL A 223 -17.72 12.92 -7.69
CA VAL A 223 -17.12 14.02 -6.92
C VAL A 223 -17.08 15.27 -7.78
N ASP A 224 -18.14 16.07 -7.68
CA ASP A 224 -18.23 17.41 -8.29
C ASP A 224 -17.79 18.51 -7.29
N GLY A 225 -17.83 18.22 -5.99
CA GLY A 225 -17.29 19.06 -4.90
C GLY A 225 -15.89 18.64 -4.46
N THR A 226 -15.67 18.51 -3.16
CA THR A 226 -14.37 18.13 -2.58
C THR A 226 -14.52 16.95 -1.63
N LEU A 227 -13.71 15.90 -1.81
CA LEU A 227 -13.45 14.86 -0.83
C LEU A 227 -12.01 15.02 -0.35
N GLU A 228 -11.82 15.39 0.91
CA GLU A 228 -10.53 15.78 1.47
C GLU A 228 -10.19 14.86 2.66
N ALA A 229 -8.97 14.33 2.73
CA ALA A 229 -8.48 13.62 3.90
C ALA A 229 -7.34 14.39 4.57
N ILE A 230 -7.65 15.02 5.70
CA ILE A 230 -6.70 15.81 6.49
C ILE A 230 -6.21 15.04 7.70
N GLY A 231 -5.00 15.37 8.16
CA GLY A 231 -4.62 15.29 9.58
C GLY A 231 -4.82 13.93 10.24
N SER A 232 -4.52 12.85 9.53
CA SER A 232 -4.58 11.50 10.11
C SER A 232 -3.35 10.66 9.76
N GLY A 233 -2.33 11.30 9.19
CA GLY A 233 -0.98 10.80 9.13
C GLY A 233 -0.28 10.90 10.48
N GLY A 234 1.04 10.74 10.50
CA GLY A 234 1.81 10.96 11.73
C GLY A 234 1.73 12.42 12.17
N ASP A 235 1.64 12.66 13.48
CA ASP A 235 1.72 14.01 14.06
C ASP A 235 3.02 14.70 13.65
N GLY A 236 2.93 16.00 13.39
CA GLY A 236 4.08 16.86 13.22
C GLY A 236 4.90 16.96 14.50
N GLY A 237 6.22 17.09 14.36
CA GLY A 237 7.07 17.18 15.53
C GLY A 237 6.90 18.48 16.31
N ASP A 238 6.93 18.41 17.64
CA ASP A 238 7.01 19.60 18.50
C ASP A 238 8.23 20.46 18.15
N GLY A 239 8.04 21.78 18.16
CA GLY A 239 9.14 22.73 18.06
C GLY A 239 10.04 22.69 19.28
N GLY A 240 11.35 22.88 19.09
CA GLY A 240 12.29 22.90 20.20
C GLY A 240 12.17 24.18 21.04
N PRO A 241 12.37 24.13 22.37
CA PRO A 241 12.36 25.32 23.20
C PRO A 241 13.57 26.20 22.87
N GLY A 242 13.39 27.51 22.96
CA GLY A 242 14.47 28.48 22.90
C GLY A 242 15.50 28.26 24.01
N GLY A 243 16.77 28.55 23.75
CA GLY A 243 17.81 28.46 24.77
C GLY A 243 17.63 29.49 25.89
N ASP A 244 17.84 29.08 27.14
CA ASP A 244 18.00 29.98 28.29
C ASP A 244 19.43 30.55 28.32
N ALA A 245 19.56 31.83 28.69
CA ALA A 245 20.83 32.55 28.66
C ALA A 245 21.66 32.49 29.96
N ASP A 246 21.33 31.58 30.88
CA ASP A 246 21.92 31.53 32.22
C ASP A 246 23.34 30.91 32.23
N GLY A 247 24.35 31.75 31.98
CA GLY A 247 25.74 31.54 32.42
C GLY A 247 26.59 30.58 31.58
N ASP A 248 27.47 31.16 30.76
CA ASP A 248 28.57 30.56 30.00
C ASP A 248 28.18 29.44 28.99
N ASN A 249 28.17 29.81 27.70
CA ASN A 249 28.06 28.91 26.54
C ASN A 249 26.84 27.98 26.53
N GLY A 250 25.64 28.55 26.40
CA GLY A 250 24.45 27.80 25.99
C GLY A 250 24.70 27.11 24.64
N SER A 251 24.51 25.79 24.60
CA SER A 251 24.50 25.03 23.35
C SER A 251 23.15 25.24 22.65
N THR A 252 23.15 25.34 21.33
CA THR A 252 21.92 25.32 20.53
C THR A 252 21.20 23.98 20.72
N GLY A 253 19.86 24.02 20.78
CA GLY A 253 19.04 22.81 20.78
C GLY A 253 19.24 22.03 19.48
N SER A 254 19.27 20.71 19.56
CA SER A 254 19.19 19.85 18.38
C SER A 254 17.75 19.92 17.82
N PRO A 255 17.59 19.89 16.48
CA PRO A 255 16.29 19.68 15.87
C PRO A 255 15.71 18.33 16.28
N GLY A 256 14.39 18.23 16.28
CA GLY A 256 13.70 16.97 16.50
C GLY A 256 13.93 15.99 15.35
N SER A 257 14.00 14.69 15.65
CA SER A 257 13.94 13.63 14.64
C SER A 257 12.52 13.55 14.07
N ALA A 258 12.40 13.40 12.76
CA ALA A 258 11.14 13.01 12.12
C ALA A 258 10.79 11.56 12.45
N ALA A 259 9.52 11.19 12.30
CA ALA A 259 9.05 9.81 12.46
C ALA A 259 9.75 8.89 11.45
N ASP A 260 10.45 7.86 11.94
CA ASP A 260 11.20 6.89 11.09
C ASP A 260 10.26 5.87 10.40
N PHE A 261 8.95 5.91 10.70
CA PHE A 261 7.93 5.01 10.13
C PHE A 261 6.60 5.72 9.89
N ALA A 262 6.00 5.43 8.74
CA ALA A 262 4.66 5.87 8.38
C ALA A 262 3.60 5.23 9.31
N GLY A 263 2.63 6.02 9.79
CA GLY A 263 1.54 5.59 10.67
C GLY A 263 1.83 5.50 12.19
N ALA A 264 3.01 5.90 12.65
CA ALA A 264 3.21 6.20 14.08
C ALA A 264 3.19 7.73 14.26
N ASP A 265 2.53 8.21 15.32
CA ASP A 265 2.62 9.60 15.77
C ASP A 265 4.09 9.99 15.72
N GLY A 266 4.43 10.98 14.91
CA GLY A 266 5.79 11.48 14.86
C GLY A 266 6.07 12.08 16.22
N THR A 267 6.77 11.34 17.09
CA THR A 267 7.29 11.96 18.30
C THR A 267 8.29 12.99 17.82
N GLY A 268 7.85 14.24 17.71
CA GLY A 268 8.76 15.35 17.49
C GLY A 268 9.93 15.18 18.41
N GLY A 269 11.13 15.08 17.85
CA GLY A 269 12.27 14.82 18.70
C GLY A 269 12.36 15.92 19.77
N ASP A 270 12.57 15.49 21.01
CA ASP A 270 12.68 16.37 22.16
C ASP A 270 13.61 17.53 21.80
N GLY A 271 13.06 18.75 21.79
CA GLY A 271 13.84 19.94 21.54
C GLY A 271 15.05 19.96 22.46
N GLY A 272 16.25 20.08 21.87
CA GLY A 272 17.48 19.85 22.61
C GLY A 272 17.55 20.71 23.87
N SER A 273 17.67 20.06 25.02
CA SER A 273 17.82 20.74 26.31
C SER A 273 19.05 21.64 26.29
N GLY A 274 18.87 22.93 26.62
CA GLY A 274 19.96 23.89 26.77
C GLY A 274 21.06 23.31 27.69
N GLY A 275 22.30 23.33 27.19
CA GLY A 275 23.44 22.70 27.85
C GLY A 275 23.59 23.18 29.30
N SER A 276 23.63 22.24 30.24
CA SER A 276 23.88 22.56 31.65
C SER A 276 25.28 23.14 31.83
N SER A 277 25.34 24.31 32.46
CA SER A 277 26.56 25.04 32.81
C SER A 277 27.72 24.12 33.20
N ALA A 278 28.75 24.04 32.36
CA ALA A 278 30.03 23.45 32.77
C ALA A 278 30.68 24.44 33.74
N SER A 279 30.48 24.20 35.05
CA SER A 279 31.12 25.00 36.10
C SER A 279 32.60 25.14 35.78
N SER A 280 33.05 26.39 35.64
CA SER A 280 34.43 26.82 35.42
C SER A 280 35.44 25.99 36.23
N GLY A 281 35.94 24.92 35.63
CA GLY A 281 36.99 24.07 36.15
C GLY A 281 38.06 23.97 35.09
N ASP A 282 39.14 24.73 35.28
CA ASP A 282 40.28 24.79 34.37
C ASP A 282 40.78 23.39 33.95
N GLY A 283 40.84 23.16 32.64
CA GLY A 283 41.93 22.39 32.04
C GLY A 283 41.57 21.03 31.44
N GLY A 284 41.39 21.03 30.13
CA GLY A 284 41.62 19.84 29.29
C GLY A 284 40.89 19.92 27.96
N PRO A 285 41.59 19.97 26.80
CA PRO A 285 40.94 19.72 25.53
C PRO A 285 40.51 18.24 25.51
N SER A 286 39.28 17.96 25.90
CA SER A 286 38.66 16.68 25.57
C SER A 286 38.32 16.74 24.08
N PRO A 287 38.78 15.80 23.25
CA PRO A 287 38.20 15.60 21.93
C PRO A 287 36.69 15.41 22.13
N GLY A 288 35.88 16.02 21.29
CA GLY A 288 34.44 15.77 21.29
C GLY A 288 34.23 14.27 21.13
N ASP A 289 33.45 13.69 22.04
CA ASP A 289 32.81 12.42 21.75
C ASP A 289 31.64 12.78 20.82
N ASP A 290 31.86 12.58 19.53
CA ASP A 290 30.82 12.40 18.53
C ASP A 290 29.92 11.30 19.09
N GLY A 291 28.73 11.69 19.58
CA GLY A 291 27.76 10.78 20.17
C GLY A 291 27.22 9.81 19.12
N GLU A 292 28.02 8.81 18.76
CA GLU A 292 27.56 7.60 18.09
C GLU A 292 26.79 6.75 19.10
N THR A 293 25.56 7.13 19.42
CA THR A 293 24.61 6.22 20.07
C THR A 293 23.27 6.27 19.37
N GLY A 294 23.05 5.31 18.47
CA GLY A 294 21.73 4.71 18.26
C GLY A 294 21.25 4.61 16.82
N GLY A 295 21.22 3.38 16.28
CA GLY A 295 20.29 2.97 15.23
C GLY A 295 20.83 3.00 13.80
N LEU A 296 20.95 1.82 13.19
CA LEU A 296 20.97 1.69 11.73
C LEU A 296 19.53 1.96 11.23
N GLY A 297 19.17 3.25 11.10
CA GLY A 297 17.95 3.73 10.45
C GLY A 297 18.35 4.76 9.40
N SER A 298 17.95 4.55 8.16
CA SER A 298 18.32 5.40 7.03
C SER A 298 17.34 6.58 6.92
N GLY A 299 17.80 7.80 7.21
CA GLY A 299 17.15 9.03 6.72
C GLY A 299 16.69 10.06 7.75
N GLY A 300 17.54 10.47 8.70
CA GLY A 300 17.29 11.66 9.52
C GLY A 300 17.90 12.92 8.89
N GLY A 301 17.07 13.86 8.44
CA GLY A 301 17.49 15.18 7.99
C GLY A 301 18.25 15.91 9.10
N GLY A 302 19.55 16.10 8.91
CA GLY A 302 20.42 16.73 9.90
C GLY A 302 20.22 18.23 9.94
N GLY A 303 19.62 18.76 11.00
CA GLY A 303 19.60 20.20 11.19
C GLY A 303 20.98 20.74 11.58
N GLY A 304 21.26 21.93 11.07
CA GLY A 304 22.56 22.58 11.18
C GLY A 304 22.92 22.88 12.62
N GLY A 305 24.10 22.43 13.04
CA GLY A 305 24.68 22.84 14.31
C GLY A 305 24.90 24.36 14.33
N GLY A 306 24.34 25.02 15.33
CA GLY A 306 24.58 26.44 15.58
C GLY A 306 26.08 26.71 15.75
N GLY A 307 26.54 27.78 15.09
CA GLY A 307 27.94 28.19 15.12
C GLY A 307 28.42 28.41 16.55
N ARG A 308 29.46 27.67 16.95
CA ARG A 308 30.14 27.87 18.24
C ARG A 308 30.79 29.27 18.23
N ALA A 309 30.27 30.20 19.03
CA ALA A 309 30.91 31.49 19.22
C ALA A 309 32.32 31.26 19.81
N ILE A 310 33.36 31.52 19.00
CA ILE A 310 34.73 31.51 19.46
C ILE A 310 34.89 32.71 20.39
N THR A 311 35.39 32.46 21.61
CA THR A 311 35.67 33.50 22.60
C THR A 311 36.47 34.65 21.97
N GLY A 312 35.78 35.77 21.72
CA GLY A 312 36.36 36.98 21.10
C GLY A 312 35.60 37.56 19.90
N SER A 313 34.63 36.85 19.30
CA SER A 313 33.71 37.43 18.30
C SER A 313 32.26 37.32 18.76
N SER A 314 31.60 38.47 18.94
CA SER A 314 30.24 38.64 19.49
C SER A 314 29.10 38.32 18.51
N ASN A 315 29.33 37.43 17.54
CA ASN A 315 28.29 37.07 16.59
C ASN A 315 27.60 35.80 17.11
N ALA A 316 26.32 35.92 17.46
CA ALA A 316 25.46 34.76 17.65
C ALA A 316 25.51 33.92 16.36
N GLY A 317 25.67 32.60 16.48
CA GLY A 317 25.58 31.72 15.32
C GLY A 317 24.15 31.74 14.78
N ASP A 318 24.02 31.70 13.45
CA ASP A 318 22.73 31.57 12.79
C ASP A 318 22.00 30.30 13.28
N GLY A 319 20.68 30.38 13.43
CA GLY A 319 19.85 29.21 13.72
C GLY A 319 20.02 28.17 12.62
N GLY A 320 20.12 26.90 12.99
CA GLY A 320 20.16 25.82 12.00
C GLY A 320 18.88 25.79 11.17
N PRO A 321 18.93 25.44 9.88
CA PRO A 321 17.71 25.19 9.11
C PRO A 321 16.91 24.06 9.77
N GLY A 322 15.58 24.15 9.69
CA GLY A 322 14.70 23.04 10.04
C GLY A 322 15.10 21.79 9.25
N GLY A 323 15.00 20.60 9.87
CA GLY A 323 15.39 19.37 9.19
C GLY A 323 14.52 19.15 7.95
N ASP A 324 15.15 18.86 6.82
CA ASP A 324 14.43 18.44 5.61
C ASP A 324 13.50 17.27 5.97
N GLY A 325 12.26 17.30 5.45
CA GLY A 325 11.34 16.17 5.57
C GLY A 325 12.04 14.90 5.08
N VAL A 326 11.78 13.77 5.75
CA VAL A 326 12.30 12.48 5.28
C VAL A 326 11.79 12.28 3.87
N GLU A 327 12.69 12.09 2.90
CA GLU A 327 12.32 11.65 1.55
C GLU A 327 11.45 10.42 1.74
N SER A 328 10.14 10.58 1.55
CA SER A 328 9.22 9.47 1.56
C SER A 328 9.66 8.59 0.41
N GLY A 329 10.30 7.46 0.74
CA GLY A 329 10.80 6.52 -0.24
C GLY A 329 9.59 6.00 -1.00
N GLY A 330 9.23 6.66 -2.10
CA GLY A 330 8.02 6.35 -2.85
C GLY A 330 7.98 4.86 -3.08
N LEU A 331 6.93 4.22 -2.56
CA LEU A 331 6.71 2.78 -2.69
C LEU A 331 6.59 2.47 -4.18
N ASN A 332 7.73 2.17 -4.80
CA ASN A 332 7.81 1.65 -6.15
C ASN A 332 7.41 0.18 -6.08
N LEU A 333 6.12 -0.06 -5.89
CA LEU A 333 5.57 -1.40 -5.95
C LEU A 333 5.76 -1.92 -7.37
N SER A 334 6.49 -3.02 -7.50
CA SER A 334 6.51 -3.79 -8.73
C SER A 334 5.10 -4.26 -9.10
N GLU A 335 4.83 -4.56 -10.38
CA GLU A 335 3.55 -5.17 -10.80
C GLU A 335 3.17 -6.39 -9.94
N TYR A 336 4.18 -7.13 -9.47
CA TYR A 336 4.03 -8.26 -8.55
C TYR A 336 3.53 -7.85 -7.15
N GLU A 337 4.02 -6.74 -6.60
CA GLU A 337 3.58 -6.22 -5.30
C GLU A 337 2.19 -5.59 -5.38
N LEU A 338 1.84 -4.97 -6.52
CA LEU A 338 0.48 -4.50 -6.79
C LEU A 338 -0.55 -5.64 -6.78
N GLU A 339 -0.20 -6.80 -7.33
CA GLU A 339 -1.08 -7.97 -7.31
C GLU A 339 -1.16 -8.63 -5.93
N LEU A 340 -0.10 -8.55 -5.14
CA LEU A 340 -0.09 -8.96 -3.73
C LEU A 340 -0.91 -8.02 -2.84
N VAL A 341 -0.82 -6.70 -3.07
CA VAL A 341 -1.70 -5.70 -2.45
C VAL A 341 -3.14 -5.97 -2.87
N HIS A 342 -3.40 -6.28 -4.15
CA HIS A 342 -4.74 -6.66 -4.59
C HIS A 342 -5.26 -7.91 -3.87
N GLN A 343 -4.46 -8.97 -3.77
CA GLN A 343 -4.84 -10.18 -3.04
C GLN A 343 -5.03 -9.91 -1.55
N ALA A 344 -4.19 -9.10 -0.91
CA ALA A 344 -4.32 -8.73 0.50
C ALA A 344 -5.59 -7.89 0.76
N LEU A 345 -5.84 -6.87 -0.07
CA LEU A 345 -7.06 -6.06 -0.04
C LEU A 345 -8.32 -6.93 -0.24
N THR A 346 -8.22 -8.00 -1.02
CA THR A 346 -9.35 -8.91 -1.29
C THR A 346 -9.51 -10.00 -0.22
N GLN A 347 -8.41 -10.48 0.38
CA GLN A 347 -8.41 -11.60 1.32
C GLN A 347 -8.56 -11.19 2.79
N THR A 348 -8.25 -9.95 3.17
CA THR A 348 -8.43 -9.50 4.55
C THR A 348 -8.71 -7.99 4.60
N TYR A 349 -9.98 -7.62 4.73
CA TYR A 349 -10.39 -6.24 4.99
C TYR A 349 -9.73 -5.64 6.25
N ASP A 350 -9.33 -6.47 7.21
CA ASP A 350 -8.54 -6.06 8.38
C ASP A 350 -7.15 -5.52 8.00
N SER A 351 -6.56 -5.97 6.88
CA SER A 351 -5.27 -5.45 6.41
C SER A 351 -5.37 -4.04 5.80
N ILE A 352 -6.58 -3.58 5.46
CA ILE A 352 -6.80 -2.19 5.01
C ILE A 352 -6.64 -1.20 6.17
N TYR A 353 -6.91 -1.63 7.40
CA TYR A 353 -6.62 -0.82 8.58
C TYR A 353 -5.13 -0.81 8.91
N ASP A 354 -4.39 -1.88 8.62
CA ASP A 354 -2.93 -1.85 8.64
C ASP A 354 -2.36 -0.93 7.53
N LEU A 355 -3.15 -0.63 6.48
CA LEU A 355 -2.83 0.39 5.48
C LEU A 355 -2.91 1.83 6.02
N ALA A 356 -3.40 2.06 7.25
CA ALA A 356 -3.24 3.36 7.93
C ALA A 356 -1.76 3.72 8.11
N VAL A 357 -0.87 2.70 8.09
CA VAL A 357 0.58 2.86 7.97
C VAL A 357 0.99 3.61 6.69
N LEU A 358 0.15 3.67 5.65
CA LEU A 358 0.40 4.46 4.44
C LEU A 358 -0.05 5.92 4.53
N GLY A 359 -0.58 6.36 5.68
CA GLY A 359 -0.82 7.78 5.93
C GLY A 359 0.46 8.59 5.74
N GLY A 360 0.32 9.86 5.35
CA GLY A 360 1.47 10.75 5.23
C GLY A 360 2.24 10.81 6.56
N THR A 361 3.55 10.89 6.52
CA THR A 361 4.31 11.17 7.74
C THR A 361 4.16 12.64 8.12
N GLY A 362 4.12 12.92 9.42
CA GLY A 362 4.19 14.29 9.92
C GLY A 362 5.51 14.96 9.55
N GLY A 363 5.46 16.27 9.41
CA GLY A 363 6.61 17.14 9.21
C GLY A 363 7.46 17.21 10.47
N SER A 364 8.76 17.49 10.31
CA SER A 364 9.66 17.71 11.43
C SER A 364 9.31 19.01 12.18
N GLY A 365 9.47 19.02 13.50
CA GLY A 365 9.41 20.25 14.28
C GLY A 365 10.60 21.17 13.99
N GLY A 366 10.37 22.47 14.04
CA GLY A 366 11.38 23.50 13.92
C GLY A 366 12.33 23.51 15.12
N ALA A 367 13.60 23.83 14.90
CA ALA A 367 14.56 23.97 16.00
C ALA A 367 14.33 25.27 16.77
N GLY A 368 14.48 25.23 18.10
CA GLY A 368 14.46 26.44 18.93
C GLY A 368 15.65 27.36 18.63
N GLY A 369 15.42 28.67 18.76
CA GLY A 369 16.41 29.71 18.58
C GLY A 369 17.47 29.70 19.69
N GLY A 370 18.71 30.04 19.32
CA GLY A 370 19.81 30.17 20.27
C GLY A 370 19.63 31.38 21.19
N ALA A 371 19.97 31.23 22.47
CA ALA A 371 20.06 32.34 23.41
C ALA A 371 21.17 33.31 23.01
N GLY A 372 20.90 34.62 23.09
CA GLY A 372 21.93 35.64 22.90
C GLY A 372 22.79 35.81 24.15
N GLN A 373 24.12 35.73 24.01
CA GLN A 373 25.01 36.04 25.13
C GLN A 373 25.08 37.55 25.37
N GLY A 374 24.47 38.01 26.47
CA GLY A 374 24.76 39.32 27.04
C GLY A 374 26.12 39.32 27.76
N THR A 375 26.91 40.38 27.60
CA THR A 375 28.24 40.49 28.25
C THR A 375 28.18 40.66 29.77
N ASP A 376 27.00 40.90 30.32
CA ASP A 376 26.69 41.24 31.70
C ASP A 376 25.88 40.17 32.45
N GLY A 377 25.62 39.02 31.82
CA GLY A 377 24.82 37.93 32.41
C GLY A 377 23.31 38.11 32.26
N ASP A 378 22.86 39.19 31.62
CA ASP A 378 21.45 39.45 31.28
C ASP A 378 21.21 39.08 29.81
N GLY A 379 21.35 37.80 29.47
CA GLY A 379 21.07 37.35 28.11
C GLY A 379 19.57 37.29 27.81
N ALA A 380 19.23 37.35 26.53
CA ALA A 380 17.86 37.19 26.05
C ALA A 380 17.62 35.73 25.64
N SER A 381 16.45 35.19 25.98
CA SER A 381 16.03 33.88 25.50
C SER A 381 15.86 33.89 23.98
N GLY A 382 16.20 32.78 23.33
CA GLY A 382 15.83 32.56 21.92
C GLY A 382 14.31 32.36 21.78
N GLY A 383 13.81 32.51 20.56
CA GLY A 383 12.43 32.13 20.20
C GLY A 383 12.26 30.60 20.15
N ASP A 384 11.06 30.11 20.42
CA ASP A 384 10.73 28.69 20.29
C ASP A 384 10.58 28.29 18.82
N GLY A 385 10.92 27.05 18.48
CA GLY A 385 10.68 26.51 17.13
C GLY A 385 9.19 26.32 16.87
N GLY A 386 8.77 26.43 15.61
CA GLY A 386 7.39 26.13 15.20
C GLY A 386 7.18 24.61 15.09
N PRO A 387 6.03 24.06 15.50
CA PRO A 387 5.75 22.63 15.29
C PRO A 387 5.60 22.30 13.80
N GLY A 388 5.93 21.05 13.43
CA GLY A 388 5.71 20.51 12.10
C GLY A 388 4.23 20.33 11.78
N GLY A 389 3.87 20.26 10.50
CA GLY A 389 2.52 19.95 10.06
C GLY A 389 2.22 18.45 10.07
N ASP A 390 0.99 18.07 10.35
CA ASP A 390 0.56 16.67 10.35
C ASP A 390 0.52 16.07 8.92
N GLY A 391 0.74 14.76 8.81
CA GLY A 391 0.64 14.07 7.53
C GLY A 391 -0.81 13.96 7.02
N GLY A 392 -0.98 13.91 5.70
CA GLY A 392 -2.29 13.74 5.08
C GLY A 392 -2.92 12.37 5.35
N GLY A 393 -4.25 12.31 5.33
CA GLY A 393 -5.00 11.09 5.64
C GLY A 393 -5.09 10.07 4.49
N VAL A 394 -5.81 8.96 4.73
CA VAL A 394 -5.94 7.89 3.72
C VAL A 394 -7.38 7.78 3.21
N ILE A 395 -7.54 7.79 1.88
CA ILE A 395 -8.81 7.54 1.19
C ILE A 395 -8.68 6.29 0.32
N VAL A 396 -9.57 5.32 0.52
CA VAL A 396 -9.66 4.13 -0.34
C VAL A 396 -11.04 4.10 -1.01
N LEU A 397 -11.05 4.08 -2.34
CA LEU A 397 -12.25 4.14 -3.17
C LEU A 397 -12.37 2.88 -4.02
N PHE A 398 -13.49 2.18 -3.93
CA PHE A 398 -13.82 1.03 -4.77
C PHE A 398 -15.09 1.32 -5.55
N ALA A 399 -14.98 1.57 -6.86
CA ALA A 399 -16.16 1.76 -7.70
C ALA A 399 -15.87 1.39 -9.16
N PRO A 400 -16.85 0.86 -9.92
CA PRO A 400 -16.65 0.62 -11.36
C PRO A 400 -16.23 1.88 -12.11
N ARG A 401 -16.70 3.06 -11.67
CA ARG A 401 -16.38 4.35 -12.25
C ARG A 401 -16.24 5.41 -11.16
N ILE A 402 -15.21 6.25 -11.25
CA ILE A 402 -15.05 7.47 -10.47
C ILE A 402 -15.10 8.64 -11.43
N ARG A 403 -15.97 9.63 -11.19
CA ARG A 403 -16.10 10.78 -12.08
C ARG A 403 -16.47 12.05 -11.34
N GLY A 404 -16.40 13.18 -12.03
CA GLY A 404 -16.95 14.45 -11.58
C GLY A 404 -16.05 15.60 -12.01
N SER A 405 -16.39 16.84 -11.67
CA SER A 405 -15.53 18.01 -11.95
C SER A 405 -14.77 18.54 -10.72
N GLY A 406 -14.87 17.83 -9.60
CA GLY A 406 -14.34 18.22 -8.32
C GLY A 406 -12.93 17.69 -8.04
N THR A 407 -12.58 17.68 -6.75
CA THR A 407 -11.26 17.27 -6.27
C THR A 407 -11.37 16.19 -5.20
N ILE A 408 -10.55 15.15 -5.32
CA ILE A 408 -10.26 14.18 -4.27
C ILE A 408 -8.84 14.47 -3.80
N THR A 409 -8.66 14.84 -2.54
CA THR A 409 -7.35 15.24 -2.04
C THR A 409 -7.01 14.71 -0.66
N ALA A 410 -5.73 14.47 -0.42
CA ALA A 410 -5.19 14.06 0.87
C ALA A 410 -3.96 14.92 1.18
N PRO A 411 -4.14 16.21 1.49
CA PRO A 411 -3.03 17.13 1.70
C PRO A 411 -2.35 16.88 3.05
N GLY A 412 -1.04 17.08 3.11
CA GLY A 412 -0.34 17.30 4.38
C GLY A 412 -0.66 18.68 4.94
N GLU A 413 -0.62 18.82 6.26
CA GLU A 413 -0.84 20.11 6.92
C GLU A 413 0.41 21.01 6.86
N ASN A 414 0.18 22.30 7.02
CA ASN A 414 1.27 23.27 7.02
C ASN A 414 2.08 23.15 8.33
N GLY A 415 3.40 23.30 8.24
CA GLY A 415 4.21 23.60 9.42
C GLY A 415 3.85 24.97 9.98
N LEU A 416 3.95 25.14 11.30
CA LEU A 416 3.74 26.44 11.93
C LEU A 416 5.03 27.27 11.95
N ASP A 417 4.87 28.58 11.95
CA ASP A 417 5.98 29.52 12.04
C ASP A 417 6.69 29.40 13.41
N GLY A 418 8.00 29.64 13.43
CA GLY A 418 8.77 29.77 14.67
C GLY A 418 8.53 31.11 15.36
N ASP A 419 8.72 31.15 16.68
CA ASP A 419 8.56 32.37 17.46
C ASP A 419 9.75 33.33 17.25
N ASP A 420 9.45 34.63 17.27
CA ASP A 420 10.48 35.68 17.24
C ASP A 420 11.34 35.63 18.51
N GLY A 421 12.64 35.92 18.35
CA GLY A 421 13.56 36.06 19.47
C GLY A 421 13.24 37.29 20.33
N LEU A 422 13.35 37.17 21.66
CA LEU A 422 13.10 38.31 22.54
C LEU A 422 14.22 39.36 22.42
N ASN A 423 13.83 40.63 22.43
CA ASN A 423 14.76 41.74 22.60
C ASN A 423 15.33 41.70 24.03
N GLY A 424 16.65 41.66 24.18
CA GLY A 424 17.29 41.73 25.49
C GLY A 424 16.99 43.07 26.17
N SER A 425 16.74 43.02 27.48
CA SER A 425 16.46 44.21 28.29
C SER A 425 17.72 44.96 28.76
N GLY A 426 18.92 44.47 28.40
CA GLY A 426 20.23 45.00 28.83
C GLY A 426 21.11 45.53 27.69
N ASP A 427 22.23 46.15 28.05
CA ASP A 427 23.21 46.76 27.15
C ASP A 427 24.01 45.67 26.38
N GLY A 428 23.38 44.94 25.45
CA GLY A 428 24.14 44.17 24.45
C GLY A 428 23.64 42.78 24.04
N GLY A 429 22.53 42.27 24.56
CA GLY A 429 22.00 40.96 24.18
C GLY A 429 20.79 41.03 23.23
N SER A 430 20.80 40.25 22.16
CA SER A 430 19.65 39.97 21.28
C SER A 430 19.45 38.45 21.20
N GLY A 431 18.24 37.95 21.49
CA GLY A 431 17.91 36.55 21.31
C GLY A 431 17.82 36.20 19.82
N GLY A 432 18.19 34.98 19.43
CA GLY A 432 17.93 34.49 18.07
C GLY A 432 16.46 34.13 17.89
N GLY A 433 15.95 34.23 16.66
CA GLY A 433 14.62 33.73 16.31
C GLY A 433 14.55 32.20 16.31
N GLY A 434 13.39 31.63 16.62
CA GLY A 434 13.13 30.20 16.49
C GLY A 434 12.96 29.79 15.03
N GLY A 435 13.32 28.56 14.66
CA GLY A 435 13.11 28.03 13.31
C GLY A 435 11.65 27.67 13.04
N GLY A 436 11.21 27.77 11.78
CA GLY A 436 9.89 27.32 11.36
C GLY A 436 9.77 25.79 11.34
N GLY A 437 8.57 25.27 11.56
CA GLY A 437 8.27 23.84 11.47
C GLY A 437 8.18 23.35 10.02
N GLY A 438 8.56 22.11 9.75
CA GLY A 438 8.42 21.49 8.43
C GLY A 438 6.95 21.21 8.08
N GLY A 439 6.61 21.23 6.79
CA GLY A 439 5.28 20.83 6.32
C GLY A 439 5.06 19.32 6.44
N GLY A 440 3.82 18.91 6.66
CA GLY A 440 3.43 17.50 6.67
C GLY A 440 3.43 16.89 5.27
N ASN A 441 3.74 15.60 5.14
CA ASN A 441 3.69 14.93 3.84
C ASN A 441 2.25 14.69 3.41
N GLY A 442 2.00 14.65 2.10
CA GLY A 442 0.71 14.26 1.55
C GLY A 442 0.31 12.84 1.97
N GLY A 443 -1.00 12.60 2.03
CA GLY A 443 -1.58 11.32 2.41
C GLY A 443 -1.61 10.29 1.27
N ALA A 444 -2.47 9.28 1.40
CA ALA A 444 -2.61 8.24 0.38
C ALA A 444 -4.03 8.20 -0.20
N ILE A 445 -4.11 8.16 -1.54
CA ILE A 445 -5.37 7.98 -2.27
C ILE A 445 -5.26 6.73 -3.12
N ILE A 446 -6.07 5.72 -2.80
CA ILE A 446 -6.12 4.45 -3.52
C ILE A 446 -7.50 4.34 -4.18
N ALA A 447 -7.53 4.39 -5.51
CA ALA A 447 -8.75 4.33 -6.29
C ALA A 447 -8.80 3.05 -7.11
N TRP A 448 -9.49 2.03 -6.62
CA TRP A 448 -9.74 0.80 -7.37
C TRP A 448 -10.97 0.96 -8.28
N THR A 449 -10.71 1.29 -9.54
CA THR A 449 -11.78 1.55 -10.52
C THR A 449 -11.47 1.01 -11.91
N ARG A 450 -12.49 0.90 -12.77
CA ARG A 450 -12.26 0.62 -14.20
C ARG A 450 -12.00 1.90 -14.99
N ARG A 451 -12.44 3.05 -14.47
CA ARG A 451 -12.40 4.31 -15.20
C ARG A 451 -12.46 5.52 -14.25
N VAL A 452 -11.55 6.46 -14.44
CA VAL A 452 -11.57 7.79 -13.83
C VAL A 452 -11.90 8.82 -14.92
N ASP A 453 -12.94 9.65 -14.72
CA ASP A 453 -13.34 10.70 -15.67
C ASP A 453 -13.40 12.09 -15.01
N ASP A 454 -12.67 13.05 -15.57
CA ASP A 454 -12.78 14.50 -15.30
C ASP A 454 -12.53 14.98 -13.85
N VAL A 455 -12.26 14.08 -12.89
CA VAL A 455 -11.98 14.41 -11.48
C VAL A 455 -10.48 14.65 -11.25
N THR A 456 -10.15 15.66 -10.44
CA THR A 456 -8.78 15.93 -9.99
C THR A 456 -8.47 15.07 -8.77
N ILE A 457 -7.34 14.34 -8.79
CA ILE A 457 -6.87 13.52 -7.66
C ILE A 457 -5.46 13.97 -7.32
N GLU A 458 -5.24 14.50 -6.12
CA GLU A 458 -3.98 15.11 -5.69
C GLU A 458 -3.71 14.82 -4.21
N ALA A 459 -2.48 14.45 -3.85
CA ALA A 459 -2.06 14.29 -2.46
C ALA A 459 -0.85 15.21 -2.19
N PRO A 460 -1.03 16.54 -2.15
CA PRO A 460 0.11 17.45 -2.04
C PRO A 460 0.71 17.43 -0.64
N GLY A 461 2.02 17.65 -0.54
CA GLY A 461 2.66 17.99 0.72
C GLY A 461 2.23 19.37 1.23
N GLY A 462 2.23 19.54 2.56
CA GLY A 462 2.00 20.82 3.21
C GLY A 462 3.23 21.73 3.08
N PRO A 463 3.08 23.07 2.95
CA PRO A 463 4.19 24.01 3.08
C PRO A 463 4.80 24.00 4.49
N GLY A 464 6.10 24.26 4.60
CA GLY A 464 6.73 24.54 5.88
C GLY A 464 6.38 25.93 6.41
N GLY A 465 6.53 26.10 7.73
CA GLY A 465 6.40 27.37 8.43
C GLY A 465 7.63 28.26 8.27
N ALA A 466 7.44 29.56 8.43
CA ALA A 466 8.52 30.54 8.37
C ALA A 466 9.37 30.53 9.66
N GLY A 467 10.64 30.86 9.54
CA GLY A 467 11.48 31.16 10.70
C GLY A 467 11.07 32.45 11.40
N GLY A 468 11.17 32.48 12.73
CA GLY A 468 11.01 33.68 13.54
C GLY A 468 12.15 34.67 13.34
N ALA A 469 11.86 35.96 13.46
CA ALA A 469 12.85 37.00 13.35
C ALA A 469 13.80 37.02 14.57
N GLY A 470 15.06 37.36 14.34
CA GLY A 470 16.02 37.65 15.39
C GLY A 470 15.66 38.92 16.17
N GLY A 471 15.99 38.94 17.46
CA GLY A 471 15.81 40.13 18.29
C GLY A 471 16.66 41.31 17.79
N ASP A 472 16.06 42.49 17.75
CA ASP A 472 16.68 43.70 17.20
C ASP A 472 17.24 44.57 18.34
N ASN A 473 18.56 44.70 18.44
CA ASN A 473 19.20 45.50 19.48
C ASN A 473 19.23 46.98 19.12
N THR A 474 18.09 47.65 19.29
CA THR A 474 17.92 49.09 18.99
C THR A 474 18.81 50.03 19.83
N GLN A 475 19.52 49.55 20.87
CA GLN A 475 20.32 50.38 21.78
C GLN A 475 21.84 50.27 21.57
N SER A 476 22.32 49.27 20.82
CA SER A 476 23.74 49.11 20.53
C SER A 476 24.14 49.91 19.28
N THR A 477 25.21 50.70 19.37
CA THR A 477 25.87 51.31 18.19
C THR A 477 26.71 50.32 17.37
N GLY A 478 26.69 49.03 17.75
CA GLY A 478 27.30 47.93 17.00
C GLY A 478 26.21 46.97 16.51
N ASP A 479 26.33 46.58 15.24
CA ASP A 479 25.38 45.79 14.43
C ASP A 479 25.20 44.33 14.91
N ASN A 480 24.90 44.12 16.20
CA ASN A 480 24.63 42.79 16.76
C ASN A 480 23.12 42.59 16.84
N SER A 481 22.49 42.21 15.73
CA SER A 481 21.15 41.63 15.71
C SER A 481 21.24 40.13 15.98
N GLY A 482 20.20 39.54 16.58
CA GLY A 482 20.05 38.09 16.60
C GLY A 482 19.96 37.56 15.17
N GLY A 483 20.40 36.32 14.95
CA GLY A 483 20.11 35.62 13.68
C GLY A 483 18.62 35.29 13.60
N ASP A 484 18.05 35.41 12.40
CA ASP A 484 16.71 34.90 12.10
C ASP A 484 16.72 33.36 12.14
N GLY A 485 15.59 32.76 12.50
CA GLY A 485 15.37 31.33 12.33
C GLY A 485 15.28 30.95 10.85
N GLY A 486 15.65 29.72 10.51
CA GLY A 486 15.43 29.18 9.18
C GLY A 486 13.96 28.80 8.95
N ASP A 487 13.47 28.95 7.72
CA ASP A 487 12.17 28.41 7.31
C ASP A 487 12.19 26.87 7.33
N GLY A 488 11.05 26.25 7.62
CA GLY A 488 10.83 24.83 7.47
C GLY A 488 10.70 24.42 5.99
N GLY A 489 11.17 23.22 5.65
CA GLY A 489 10.97 22.64 4.32
C GLY A 489 9.48 22.30 4.07
N PRO A 490 9.01 22.32 2.81
CA PRO A 490 7.72 21.72 2.47
C PRO A 490 7.76 20.20 2.69
N GLY A 491 6.61 19.62 3.01
CA GLY A 491 6.41 18.19 2.98
C GLY A 491 6.42 17.65 1.55
N ASP A 492 6.70 16.35 1.43
CA ASP A 492 6.63 15.62 0.18
C ASP A 492 5.18 15.40 -0.26
N ASP A 493 4.97 15.28 -1.57
CA ASP A 493 3.70 14.79 -2.11
C ASP A 493 3.48 13.33 -1.69
N GLY A 494 2.22 13.00 -1.42
CA GLY A 494 1.74 11.70 -1.02
C GLY A 494 1.58 10.70 -2.17
N PHE A 495 0.95 9.57 -1.84
CA PHE A 495 0.83 8.43 -2.75
C PHE A 495 -0.53 8.39 -3.44
N ILE A 496 -0.53 8.27 -4.77
CA ILE A 496 -1.76 8.10 -5.56
C ILE A 496 -1.66 6.81 -6.36
N LEU A 497 -2.55 5.86 -6.06
CA LEU A 497 -2.73 4.65 -6.87
C LEU A 497 -4.06 4.73 -7.62
N THR A 498 -3.95 4.97 -8.92
CA THR A 498 -5.06 4.82 -9.88
C THR A 498 -4.67 3.76 -10.90
N PRO A 499 -5.55 2.80 -11.25
CA PRO A 499 -5.28 1.90 -12.35
C PRO A 499 -5.11 2.72 -13.61
N ALA A 500 -4.07 2.39 -14.39
CA ALA A 500 -3.85 3.02 -15.68
C ALA A 500 -5.13 2.88 -16.52
N ALA A 501 -5.58 3.98 -17.12
CA ALA A 501 -6.70 3.93 -18.05
C ALA A 501 -6.35 2.94 -19.18
N VAL A 502 -7.01 1.77 -19.18
CA VAL A 502 -6.85 0.74 -20.21
C VAL A 502 -7.61 1.12 -21.47
#